data_AF-A0A521QAL6-F1
#
_entry.id   AF-A0A521QAL6-F1
#
_cell.length_a   1.000
_cell.length_b   1.000
_cell.length_c   1.000
_cell.angle_alpha   90.00
_cell.angle_beta   90.00
_cell.angle_gamma   90.00
#
_symmetry.space_group_name_H-M   'P 1'
#
loop_
_entity.id
_entity.type
_entity.pdbx_description
1 polymer ?
#
loop_
_entity_poly.entity_id
_entity_poly.type
_entity_poly.pdbx_seq_one_letter_code
_entity_poly.pdbx_strand_id
1 'polypeptide(L)'
;MKKEVVIPRLGSSDESDQVKVLRWLKQKGATVQKGEPLLEVETDKVNVEIDAPDSGLLSEVRVQEGEVVTFNSVVAVIEGKD
;
A
#
# COMPACT_ATOMS: atom_id res chain seq x y z
N MET A 1 -16.62 -5.57 -5.00
CA MET A 1 -16.03 -4.53 -5.88
C MET A 1 -14.51 -4.52 -5.71
N LYS A 2 -13.73 -4.16 -6.74
CA LYS A 2 -12.26 -4.05 -6.61
C LYS A 2 -11.87 -2.67 -6.09
N LYS A 3 -10.94 -2.62 -5.15
CA LYS A 3 -10.42 -1.41 -4.50
C LYS A 3 -8.91 -1.37 -4.68
N GLU A 4 -8.42 -0.29 -5.24
CA GLU A 4 -7.00 -0.09 -5.47
C GLU A 4 -6.35 0.44 -4.19
N VAL A 5 -5.25 -0.20 -3.79
CA VAL A 5 -4.38 0.26 -2.71
C VAL A 5 -3.38 1.21 -3.34
N VAL A 6 -3.48 2.48 -2.99
CA VAL A 6 -2.58 3.54 -3.46
C VAL A 6 -1.72 4.01 -2.32
N ILE A 7 -0.48 4.42 -2.61
CA ILE A 7 0.32 5.13 -1.62
C ILE A 7 -0.31 6.51 -1.38
N PRO A 8 -0.79 6.82 -0.17
CA PRO A 8 -1.33 8.13 0.15
C PRO A 8 -0.20 9.17 0.15
N ARG A 9 -0.54 10.42 -0.15
CA ARG A 9 0.43 11.51 0.02
C ARG A 9 0.68 11.75 1.51
N LEU A 10 1.90 11.44 1.95
CA LEU A 10 2.34 11.56 3.33
C LEU A 10 3.13 12.87 3.49
N GLY A 11 2.43 14.01 3.50
CA GLY A 11 3.03 15.32 3.78
C GLY A 11 2.54 16.46 2.88
N SER A 12 2.65 17.68 3.39
CA SER A 12 2.20 18.93 2.75
C SER A 12 3.30 19.67 1.97
N SER A 13 4.45 19.04 1.69
CA SER A 13 5.60 19.72 1.07
C SER A 13 6.42 18.80 0.17
N ASP A 14 6.72 19.34 -1.01
CA ASP A 14 7.43 18.85 -2.21
C ASP A 14 8.75 18.05 -2.09
N GLU A 15 9.09 17.41 -0.97
CA GLU A 15 10.50 16.97 -0.78
C GLU A 15 10.81 15.49 -1.02
N SER A 16 9.85 14.64 -1.42
CA SER A 16 10.15 13.33 -2.03
C SER A 16 8.87 12.69 -2.55
N ASP A 17 8.56 12.83 -3.85
CA ASP A 17 7.39 12.17 -4.48
C ASP A 17 7.48 10.64 -4.50
N GLN A 18 8.56 10.06 -3.96
CA GLN A 18 8.91 8.65 -4.02
C GLN A 18 9.02 8.04 -2.62
N VAL A 19 8.52 6.82 -2.48
CA VAL A 19 8.62 5.99 -1.28
C VAL A 19 9.14 4.61 -1.65
N LYS A 20 9.88 3.99 -0.75
CA LYS A 20 10.39 2.63 -0.95
C LYS A 20 9.54 1.63 -0.19
N VAL A 21 9.07 0.58 -0.86
CA VAL A 21 8.42 -0.54 -0.16
C VAL A 21 9.47 -1.29 0.63
N LEU A 22 9.35 -1.30 1.96
CA LEU A 22 10.25 -2.05 2.81
C LEU A 22 9.90 -3.52 2.80
N ARG A 23 8.66 -3.82 3.16
CA ARG A 23 8.17 -5.20 3.27
C ARG A 23 6.66 -5.30 3.16
N TRP A 24 6.18 -6.45 2.72
CA TRP A 24 4.75 -6.78 2.73
C TRP A 24 4.38 -7.51 4.02
N LEU A 25 3.38 -7.00 4.73
CA LEU A 25 2.79 -7.67 5.90
C LEU A 25 1.72 -8.68 5.46
N LYS A 26 1.14 -8.49 4.28
CA LYS A 26 0.11 -9.34 3.68
C LYS A 26 0.55 -9.83 2.30
N GLN A 27 0.24 -11.08 2.00
CA GLN A 27 0.57 -11.71 0.71
C GLN A 27 -0.66 -11.78 -0.20
N LYS A 28 -0.41 -11.85 -1.51
CA LYS A 28 -1.46 -12.08 -2.52
C LYS A 28 -2.29 -13.32 -2.14
N GLY A 29 -3.61 -13.16 -2.11
CA GLY A 29 -4.57 -14.17 -1.70
C GLY A 29 -4.88 -14.17 -0.20
N ALA A 30 -4.28 -13.28 0.59
CA ALA A 30 -4.64 -13.12 1.99
C ALA A 30 -5.92 -12.30 2.17
N THR A 31 -6.70 -12.64 3.18
CA THR A 31 -7.83 -11.82 3.62
C THR A 31 -7.32 -10.64 4.45
N VAL A 32 -7.83 -9.46 4.16
CA VAL A 32 -7.47 -8.19 4.79
C VAL A 32 -8.73 -7.45 5.20
N GLN A 33 -8.63 -6.64 6.24
CA GLN A 33 -9.75 -5.86 6.76
C GLN A 33 -9.47 -4.37 6.58
N LYS A 34 -10.51 -3.57 6.37
CA LYS A 34 -10.38 -2.11 6.30
C LYS A 34 -9.64 -1.58 7.54
N GLY A 35 -8.58 -0.81 7.31
CA GLY A 35 -7.71 -0.29 8.37
C GLY A 35 -6.64 -1.26 8.86
N GLU A 36 -6.55 -2.46 8.29
CA GLU A 36 -5.50 -3.43 8.61
C GLU A 36 -4.22 -3.13 7.81
N PRO A 37 -3.03 -3.18 8.42
CA PRO A 37 -1.79 -2.84 7.73
C PRO A 37 -1.41 -3.92 6.70
N LEU A 38 -1.11 -3.47 5.47
CA LEU A 38 -0.81 -4.33 4.32
C LEU A 38 0.68 -4.41 4.01
N LEU A 39 1.35 -3.27 4.03
CA LEU A 39 2.77 -3.14 3.76
C LEU A 39 3.37 -1.97 4.54
N GLU A 40 4.68 -1.98 4.64
CA GLU A 40 5.47 -0.92 5.25
C GLU A 40 6.27 -0.21 4.15
N VAL A 41 6.21 1.11 4.11
CA VAL A 41 7.01 1.94 3.22
C VAL A 41 7.96 2.82 4.02
N GLU A 42 9.13 3.07 3.46
CA GLU A 42 10.11 4.02 3.98
C GLU A 42 10.04 5.31 3.17
N THR A 43 9.93 6.41 3.89
CA THR A 43 10.11 7.76 3.37
C THR A 43 11.42 8.33 3.93
N ASP A 44 11.89 9.43 3.36
CA ASP A 44 13.14 10.11 3.79
C ASP A 44 13.20 10.38 5.31
N LYS A 45 12.04 10.64 5.94
CA LYS A 45 11.99 11.03 7.36
C LYS A 45 11.58 9.89 8.29
N VAL A 46 10.63 9.04 7.87
CA VAL A 46 10.01 8.03 8.72
C VAL A 46 9.48 6.83 7.92
N ASN A 47 9.33 5.70 8.60
CA ASN A 47 8.61 4.54 8.10
C ASN A 47 7.10 4.73 8.33
N VAL A 48 6.30 4.39 7.32
CA VAL A 48 4.84 4.51 7.37
C VAL A 48 4.21 3.21 6.90
N GLU A 49 3.19 2.77 7.62
CA GLU A 49 2.41 1.59 7.26
C GLU A 49 1.25 1.99 6.35
N ILE A 50 1.03 1.24 5.28
CA ILE A 50 -0.11 1.43 4.38
C ILE A 50 -1.23 0.50 4.82
N ASP A 51 -2.31 1.09 5.30
CA ASP A 51 -3.52 0.37 5.68
C ASP A 51 -4.41 0.03 4.49
N ALA A 52 -5.22 -1.02 4.65
CA ALA A 52 -6.17 -1.45 3.65
C ALA A 52 -7.33 -0.45 3.55
N PRO A 53 -7.62 0.11 2.35
CA PRO A 53 -8.75 1.02 2.16
C PRO A 53 -10.12 0.35 2.34
N ASP A 54 -10.17 -0.98 2.23
CA ASP A 54 -11.40 -1.78 2.28
C ASP A 54 -11.13 -3.22 2.78
N SER A 55 -12.19 -3.93 3.19
CA SER A 55 -12.12 -5.31 3.65
C SER A 55 -12.33 -6.26 2.48
N GLY A 56 -11.46 -7.26 2.31
CA GLY A 56 -11.57 -8.19 1.20
C GLY A 56 -10.39 -9.13 1.08
N LEU A 57 -10.16 -9.62 -0.14
CA LEU A 57 -9.02 -10.45 -0.49
C LEU A 57 -7.97 -9.62 -1.24
N LEU A 58 -6.70 -9.74 -0.88
CA LEU A 58 -5.60 -9.14 -1.64
C LEU A 58 -5.43 -9.87 -2.98
N SER A 59 -6.21 -9.51 -3.99
CA SER A 59 -6.24 -10.23 -5.27
C SER A 59 -5.01 -9.99 -6.14
N GLU A 60 -4.38 -8.81 -6.04
CA GLU A 60 -3.22 -8.47 -6.87
C GLU A 60 -2.21 -7.61 -6.10
N VAL A 61 -0.93 -7.90 -6.31
CA VAL A 61 0.21 -7.11 -5.81
C VAL A 61 1.02 -6.70 -7.03
N ARG A 62 1.17 -5.39 -7.26
CA ARG A 62 1.86 -4.81 -8.41
C ARG A 62 3.29 -4.41 -8.12
N VAL A 63 3.63 -4.27 -6.85
CA VAL A 63 4.91 -3.72 -6.39
C VAL A 63 5.50 -4.67 -5.35
N GLN A 64 6.80 -4.98 -5.49
CA GLN A 64 7.49 -5.92 -4.62
C GLN A 64 8.26 -5.20 -3.51
N GLU A 65 8.73 -5.97 -2.54
CA GLU A 65 9.60 -5.49 -1.46
C GLU A 65 10.92 -4.98 -2.06
N GLY A 66 11.35 -3.79 -1.64
CA GLY A 66 12.55 -3.11 -2.12
C GLY A 66 12.34 -2.18 -3.32
N GLU A 67 11.18 -2.22 -3.97
CA GLU A 67 10.84 -1.31 -5.08
C GLU A 67 10.55 0.12 -4.61
N VAL A 68 10.87 1.09 -5.46
CA VAL A 68 10.56 2.50 -5.25
C VAL A 68 9.38 2.91 -6.11
N VAL A 69 8.37 3.50 -5.49
CA VAL A 69 7.13 3.93 -6.14
C VAL A 69 6.79 5.36 -5.79
N THR A 70 6.01 6.02 -6.63
CA THR A 70 5.56 7.39 -6.36
C THR A 70 4.26 7.45 -5.58
N PHE A 71 3.97 8.59 -4.95
CA PHE A 71 2.64 8.84 -4.40
C PHE A 71 1.55 8.69 -5.46
N ASN A 72 0.35 8.30 -5.02
CA ASN A 72 -0.77 7.98 -5.89
C ASN A 72 -0.56 6.77 -6.81
N SER A 73 0.59 6.08 -6.75
CA SER A 73 0.78 4.82 -7.46
C SER A 73 0.00 3.69 -6.81
N VAL A 74 -0.62 2.86 -7.66
CA VAL A 74 -1.35 1.66 -7.26
C VAL A 74 -0.37 0.53 -6.98
N VAL A 75 -0.26 0.13 -5.72
CA VAL A 75 0.65 -0.94 -5.27
C VAL A 75 -0.01 -2.31 -5.22
N ALA A 76 -1.33 -2.34 -5.02
CA ALA A 76 -2.11 -3.57 -4.96
C ALA A 76 -3.59 -3.35 -5.26
N VAL A 77 -4.35 -4.44 -5.40
CA VAL A 77 -5.80 -4.44 -5.56
C VAL A 77 -6.43 -5.41 -4.57
N ILE A 78 -7.36 -4.89 -3.78
CA ILE A 78 -8.21 -5.66 -2.88
C ILE A 78 -9.54 -5.94 -3.59
N GLU A 79 -9.93 -7.20 -3.63
CA GLU A 79 -11.27 -7.60 -4.04
C GLU A 79 -12.18 -7.64 -2.82
N GLY A 80 -12.89 -6.53 -2.63
CA GLY A 80 -13.91 -6.41 -1.60
C GLY A 80 -15.10 -7.29 -1.93
N LYS A 81 -15.56 -8.04 -0.93
CA LYS A 81 -16.78 -8.84 -1.00
C LYS A 81 -17.91 -7.93 -0.52
N ASP A 82 -18.46 -7.17 -1.46
CA ASP A 82 -19.79 -6.57 -1.28
C ASP A 82 -20.82 -7.69 -1.42
#